data_AF-A0A3D2LEV5-F1
#
_entry.id   AF-A0A3D2LEV5-F1
#
_cell.length_a   1.000
_cell.length_b   1.000
_cell.length_c   1.000
_cell.angle_alpha   90.00
_cell.angle_beta   90.00
_cell.angle_gamma   90.00
#
_symmetry.space_group_name_H-M   'P 1'
#
loop_
_entity.id
_entity.type
_entity.pdbx_description
1 polymer ?
#
loop_
_entity_poly.entity_id
_entity_poly.type
_entity_poly.pdbx_seq_one_letter_code
_entity_poly.pdbx_strand_id
1 'polypeptide(L)'
;MTRTDLTTAPWLDWPGTRAVMAALEVARPGGARFVGGCVRNELRGVPVDDIDIATQLKPEETLAALEAAGIRAIPTGLEHGTVTAIYDGRPYEITSLRRDVETDGRRAVVA
;
A
#
# COMPACT_ATOMS: atom_id res chain seq x y z
N MET A 1 -26.30 -6.82 -8.21
CA MET A 1 -25.22 -7.17 -9.15
C MET A 1 -23.91 -7.05 -8.39
N THR A 2 -23.21 -8.15 -8.15
CA THR A 2 -21.91 -8.11 -7.45
C THR A 2 -20.88 -7.59 -8.43
N ARG A 3 -20.30 -6.41 -8.16
CA ARG A 3 -19.27 -5.84 -9.01
C ARG A 3 -17.98 -6.64 -8.78
N THR A 4 -17.58 -7.44 -9.76
CA THR A 4 -16.34 -8.24 -9.68
C THR A 4 -15.19 -7.60 -10.43
N ASP A 5 -15.47 -6.54 -11.20
CA ASP A 5 -14.46 -5.80 -11.93
C ASP A 5 -13.99 -4.59 -11.11
N LEU A 6 -12.69 -4.60 -10.79
CA LEU A 6 -11.99 -3.54 -10.08
C LEU A 6 -11.26 -2.59 -11.04
N THR A 7 -11.11 -2.95 -12.32
CA THR A 7 -10.28 -2.20 -13.28
C THR A 7 -10.81 -0.80 -13.59
N THR A 8 -12.08 -0.54 -13.29
CA THR A 8 -12.76 0.74 -13.51
C THR A 8 -12.88 1.58 -12.23
N ALA A 9 -12.21 1.18 -11.15
CA ALA A 9 -12.30 1.88 -9.87
C ALA A 9 -11.66 3.28 -9.96
N PRO A 10 -12.38 4.38 -9.63
CA PRO A 10 -11.88 5.74 -9.82
C PRO A 10 -10.59 6.05 -9.06
N TRP A 11 -10.37 5.39 -7.92
CA TRP A 11 -9.17 5.59 -7.10
C TRP A 11 -7.89 5.00 -7.71
N LEU A 12 -8.00 4.12 -8.71
CA LEU A 12 -6.85 3.65 -9.49
C LEU A 12 -6.20 4.78 -10.30
N ASP A 13 -6.99 5.77 -10.71
CA ASP A 13 -6.54 6.88 -11.55
C ASP A 13 -6.18 8.14 -10.74
N TRP A 14 -6.28 8.11 -9.41
CA TRP A 14 -5.80 9.21 -8.60
C TRP A 14 -4.29 9.44 -8.85
N PRO A 15 -3.82 10.70 -8.99
CA PRO A 15 -2.42 10.98 -9.28
C PRO A 15 -1.45 10.32 -8.30
N GLY A 16 -1.76 10.37 -7.00
CA GLY A 16 -0.94 9.72 -5.98
C GLY A 16 -0.95 8.20 -6.06
N THR A 17 -2.10 7.57 -6.34
CA THR A 17 -2.17 6.11 -6.55
C THR A 17 -1.24 5.67 -7.68
N ARG A 18 -1.31 6.37 -8.83
CA ARG A 18 -0.47 6.07 -9.99
C ARG A 18 1.01 6.33 -9.70
N ALA A 19 1.33 7.44 -9.05
CA ALA A 19 2.72 7.80 -8.73
C ALA A 19 3.35 6.80 -7.76
N VAL A 20 2.65 6.44 -6.68
CA VAL A 20 3.13 5.47 -5.69
C VAL A 20 3.31 4.09 -6.32
N MET A 21 2.32 3.59 -7.06
CA MET A 21 2.44 2.28 -7.72
C MET A 21 3.55 2.27 -8.77
N ALA A 22 3.74 3.36 -9.52
CA ALA A 22 4.85 3.46 -10.48
C ALA A 22 6.22 3.43 -9.78
N ALA A 23 6.37 4.12 -8.65
CA ALA A 23 7.61 4.08 -7.86
C ALA A 23 7.94 2.66 -7.39
N LEU A 24 6.94 1.94 -6.87
CA LEU A 24 7.10 0.55 -6.44
C LEU A 24 7.38 -0.40 -7.61
N GLU A 25 6.74 -0.19 -8.76
CA GLU A 25 6.94 -1.00 -9.98
C GLU A 25 8.35 -0.86 -10.53
N VAL A 26 8.93 0.36 -10.53
CA VAL A 26 10.32 0.60 -10.92
C VAL A 26 11.29 -0.16 -10.00
N ALA A 27 11.04 -0.16 -8.70
CA ALA A 27 11.89 -0.85 -7.73
C ALA A 27 11.75 -2.39 -7.82
N ARG A 28 10.52 -2.89 -8.04
CA ARG A 28 10.26 -4.32 -8.21
C ARG A 28 9.01 -4.55 -9.08
N PRO A 29 9.18 -4.91 -10.36
CA PRO A 29 8.07 -5.17 -11.26
C PRO A 29 7.14 -6.27 -10.76
N GLY A 30 5.83 -6.00 -10.73
CA GLY A 30 4.82 -6.91 -10.20
C GLY A 30 4.89 -7.17 -8.69
N GLY A 31 5.70 -6.38 -7.97
CA GLY A 31 5.99 -6.55 -6.55
C GLY A 31 4.95 -5.95 -5.60
N ALA A 32 4.01 -5.14 -6.08
CA ALA A 32 3.03 -4.42 -5.27
C ALA A 32 1.58 -4.72 -5.68
N ARG A 33 0.66 -4.73 -4.71
CA ARG A 33 -0.78 -4.98 -4.92
C ARG A 33 -1.62 -4.15 -3.95
N PHE A 34 -2.78 -3.71 -4.41
CA PHE A 34 -3.81 -3.17 -3.52
C PHE A 34 -4.40 -4.28 -2.64
N VAL A 35 -4.62 -3.98 -1.37
CA VAL A 35 -5.15 -4.91 -0.38
C VAL A 35 -6.16 -4.23 0.53
N GLY A 36 -6.75 -4.98 1.45
CA GLY A 36 -7.49 -4.39 2.57
C GLY A 36 -8.79 -3.67 2.19
N GLY A 37 -8.98 -2.51 2.81
CA GLY A 37 -10.25 -1.78 2.79
C GLY A 37 -10.66 -1.29 1.40
N CYS A 38 -9.71 -0.77 0.61
CA CYS A 38 -9.98 -0.22 -0.71
C CYS A 38 -10.56 -1.27 -1.67
N VAL A 39 -9.99 -2.47 -1.68
CA VAL A 39 -10.47 -3.60 -2.49
C VAL A 39 -11.87 -4.02 -2.05
N ARG A 40 -12.07 -4.24 -0.75
CA ARG A 40 -13.38 -4.65 -0.21
C ARG A 40 -14.46 -3.61 -0.50
N ASN A 41 -14.17 -2.34 -0.25
CA ASN A 41 -15.14 -1.26 -0.39
C ASN A 41 -15.54 -1.07 -1.86
N GLU A 42 -14.59 -1.16 -2.78
CA GLU A 42 -14.86 -1.11 -4.21
C GLU A 42 -15.79 -2.23 -4.68
N LEU A 43 -15.53 -3.48 -4.24
CA LEU A 43 -16.41 -4.62 -4.56
C LEU A 43 -17.82 -4.46 -3.97
N ARG A 44 -17.96 -3.72 -2.88
CA ARG A 44 -19.24 -3.43 -2.23
C ARG A 44 -19.94 -2.18 -2.78
N GLY A 45 -19.30 -1.41 -3.65
CA GLY A 45 -19.82 -0.14 -4.14
C GLY A 45 -20.00 0.90 -3.04
N VAL A 46 -19.16 0.87 -2.00
CA VAL A 46 -19.13 1.89 -0.94
C VAL A 46 -17.88 2.76 -1.10
N PRO A 47 -17.85 3.99 -0.55
CA PRO A 47 -16.70 4.88 -0.69
C PRO A 47 -15.37 4.24 -0.25
N VAL A 48 -14.32 4.57 -1.01
CA VAL A 48 -12.93 4.21 -0.73
C VAL A 48 -12.23 5.50 -0.32
N ASP A 49 -11.81 5.57 0.94
CA ASP A 49 -11.19 6.78 1.50
C ASP A 49 -9.66 6.63 1.59
N ASP A 50 -9.19 5.42 1.90
CA ASP A 50 -7.79 5.10 2.15
C ASP A 50 -7.29 4.00 1.20
N ILE A 51 -6.00 4.06 0.83
CA ILE A 51 -5.36 3.11 -0.08
C ILE A 51 -4.26 2.35 0.65
N ASP A 52 -4.49 1.03 0.80
CA ASP A 52 -3.53 0.10 1.35
C ASP A 52 -2.83 -0.69 0.24
N ILE A 53 -1.51 -0.77 0.33
CA ILE A 53 -0.65 -1.46 -0.63
C ILE A 53 0.19 -2.49 0.12
N ALA A 54 0.14 -3.74 -0.34
CA ALA A 54 1.09 -4.76 0.06
C ALA A 54 2.23 -4.81 -0.96
N THR A 55 3.48 -4.89 -0.50
CA THR A 55 4.66 -4.96 -1.37
C THR A 55 5.59 -6.10 -0.97
N GLN A 56 6.31 -6.67 -1.93
CA GLN A 56 7.40 -7.60 -1.66
C GLN A 56 8.73 -6.90 -1.37
N LEU A 57 8.79 -5.57 -1.48
CA LEU A 57 9.93 -4.77 -1.04
C LEU A 57 10.01 -4.78 0.50
N LYS A 58 11.22 -4.73 1.03
CA LYS A 58 11.46 -4.42 2.44
C LYS A 58 11.14 -2.94 2.73
N PRO A 59 10.97 -2.55 3.99
CA PRO A 59 10.66 -1.16 4.34
C PRO A 59 11.71 -0.16 3.84
N GLU A 60 13.00 -0.52 3.93
CA GLU A 60 14.10 0.34 3.49
C GLU A 60 14.12 0.50 1.97
N GLU A 61 13.83 -0.58 1.23
CA GLU A 61 13.69 -0.55 -0.23
C GLU A 61 12.47 0.28 -0.66
N THR A 62 11.39 0.22 0.12
CA THR A 62 10.19 1.03 -0.10
C THR A 62 10.48 2.52 0.11
N LEU A 63 11.19 2.88 1.19
CA LEU A 63 11.63 4.24 1.44
C LEU A 63 12.49 4.77 0.28
N ALA A 64 13.48 4.00 -0.17
CA ALA A 64 14.36 4.37 -1.27
C ALA A 64 13.59 4.55 -2.59
N ALA A 65 12.62 3.67 -2.89
CA ALA A 65 11.79 3.78 -4.09
C ALA A 65 10.94 5.06 -4.10
N LEU A 66 10.34 5.40 -2.97
CA LEU A 66 9.54 6.63 -2.82
C LEU A 66 10.41 7.88 -2.92
N GLU A 67 11.58 7.88 -2.27
CA GLU A 67 12.55 8.97 -2.33
C GLU A 67 13.04 9.20 -3.77
N ALA A 68 13.39 8.13 -4.49
CA ALA A 68 13.81 8.20 -5.89
C ALA A 68 12.73 8.77 -6.83
N ALA A 69 11.45 8.58 -6.47
CA ALA A 69 10.31 9.15 -7.18
C ALA A 69 9.93 10.58 -6.72
N GLY A 70 10.66 11.16 -5.77
CA GLY A 70 10.35 12.48 -5.20
C GLY A 70 9.09 12.49 -4.33
N ILE A 71 8.65 11.33 -3.85
CA ILE A 71 7.45 11.18 -3.02
C ILE A 71 7.88 11.20 -1.55
N ARG A 72 7.26 12.07 -0.76
CA ARG A 72 7.51 12.14 0.68
C ARG A 72 7.09 10.83 1.34
N ALA A 73 8.01 10.17 2.04
CA ALA A 73 7.76 8.96 2.81
C ALA A 73 7.93 9.21 4.31
N ILE A 74 7.07 8.57 5.12
CA ILE A 74 7.12 8.58 6.57
C ILE A 74 7.32 7.13 7.04
N PRO A 75 8.34 6.82 7.86
CA PRO A 75 8.61 5.47 8.37
C PRO A 75 7.62 5.09 9.48
N THR A 76 6.35 4.95 9.12
CA THR A 76 5.25 4.63 10.03
C THR A 76 5.25 3.15 10.38
N GLY A 77 5.71 2.78 11.57
CA GLY A 77 5.65 1.37 12.00
C GLY A 77 6.60 0.47 11.22
N LEU A 78 7.86 0.90 11.03
CA LEU A 78 8.92 0.09 10.42
C LEU A 78 9.09 -1.28 11.09
N GLU A 79 8.90 -1.37 12.42
CA GLU A 79 8.94 -2.63 13.18
C GLU A 79 7.89 -3.65 12.70
N HIS A 80 6.82 -3.17 12.07
CA HIS A 80 5.77 -3.98 11.46
C HIS A 80 5.86 -3.97 9.92
N GLY A 81 6.90 -3.38 9.36
CA GLY A 81 7.14 -3.34 7.92
C GLY A 81 6.27 -2.35 7.15
N THR A 82 5.78 -1.29 7.80
CA THR A 82 4.92 -0.28 7.17
C THR A 82 5.68 1.03 6.90
N VAL A 83 5.36 1.66 5.78
CA VAL A 83 5.83 2.97 5.33
C VAL A 83 4.63 3.72 4.75
N THR A 84 4.43 4.98 5.12
CA THR A 84 3.35 5.81 4.58
C THR A 84 3.93 6.79 3.55
N ALA A 85 3.49 6.70 2.31
CA ALA A 85 3.75 7.74 1.31
C ALA A 85 2.70 8.87 1.43
N ILE A 86 3.13 10.12 1.30
CA ILE A 86 2.26 11.29 1.26
C ILE A 86 2.34 11.93 -0.12
N TYR A 87 1.21 11.97 -0.82
CA TYR A 87 1.08 12.62 -2.13
C TYR A 87 -0.13 13.57 -2.11
N ASP A 88 0.09 14.85 -2.38
CA ASP A 88 -0.94 15.92 -2.32
C ASP A 88 -1.77 15.89 -1.03
N GLY A 89 -1.11 15.62 0.10
CA GLY A 89 -1.76 15.55 1.42
C GLY A 89 -2.56 14.27 1.69
N ARG A 90 -2.65 13.35 0.73
CA ARG A 90 -3.28 12.04 0.92
C ARG A 90 -2.24 10.98 1.33
N PRO A 91 -2.50 10.18 2.37
CA PRO A 91 -1.64 9.06 2.75
C PRO A 91 -1.91 7.82 1.91
N TYR A 92 -0.85 7.04 1.68
CA TYR A 92 -0.87 5.70 1.09
C TYR A 92 -0.05 4.79 2.00
N GLU A 93 -0.69 3.80 2.60
CA GLU A 93 -0.01 2.87 3.51
C GLU A 93 0.57 1.70 2.73
N ILE A 94 1.89 1.54 2.79
CA ILE A 94 2.63 0.53 2.05
C ILE A 94 3.25 -0.41 3.07
N THR A 95 2.85 -1.68 3.03
CA THR A 95 3.28 -2.69 3.99
C THR A 95 4.00 -3.83 3.28
N SER A 96 5.20 -4.15 3.73
CA SER A 96 5.91 -5.35 3.30
C SER A 96 5.08 -6.60 3.63
N LEU A 97 5.01 -7.54 2.68
CA LEU A 97 4.46 -8.86 2.94
C LEU A 97 5.26 -9.49 4.09
N ARG A 98 4.54 -9.91 5.11
CA ARG A 98 5.09 -10.47 6.34
C ARG A 98 4.23 -11.65 6.77
N ARG A 99 4.80 -12.47 7.65
CA ARG A 99 4.02 -13.47 8.38
C ARG A 99 4.18 -13.23 9.87
N ASP A 100 3.07 -13.33 10.59
CA ASP A 100 3.12 -13.35 12.04
C ASP A 100 3.71 -14.70 12.49
N VAL A 101 4.63 -14.67 13.44
CA VAL A 101 5.32 -15.84 14.00
C VAL A 101 4.75 -16.18 15.38
N GLU A 102 4.53 -15.17 16.20
CA GLU A 102 3.91 -15.30 17.52
C GLU A 102 2.87 -14.19 17.67
N THR A 103 1.75 -14.50 18.32
CA THR A 103 0.72 -13.51 18.63
C THR A 103 0.14 -13.73 20.01
N ASP A 104 -0.16 -12.63 20.72
CA ASP A 104 -0.93 -12.62 21.96
C ASP A 104 -2.38 -12.13 21.74
N GLY A 105 -2.80 -12.02 20.48
CA GLY A 105 -4.09 -11.49 20.03
C GLY A 105 -4.10 -9.97 19.79
N ARG A 106 -3.27 -9.18 20.49
CA ARG A 106 -3.16 -7.72 20.27
C ARG A 106 -1.84 -7.29 19.66
N ARG A 107 -0.80 -8.12 19.77
CA ARG A 107 0.52 -7.91 19.21
C ARG A 107 0.95 -9.14 18.42
N ALA A 108 1.82 -8.91 17.44
CA ALA A 108 2.45 -9.96 16.67
C ALA A 108 3.94 -9.70 16.52
N VAL A 109 4.74 -10.76 16.62
CA VAL A 109 6.13 -10.80 16.16
C VAL A 109 6.10 -11.18 14.69
N VAL A 110 6.80 -10.42 13.84
CA VAL A 110 6.76 -10.57 12.37
C VAL A 110 8.08 -11.10 11.83
N ALA A 111 8.03 -11.93 10.78
CA ALA A 111 9.19 -12.43 10.03
C ALA A 111 9.08 -12.15 8.53
#